data_AF-A0A496A208-F1
#
_entry.id   AF-A0A496A208-F1
#
_cell.length_a   1.000
_cell.length_b   1.000
_cell.length_c   1.000
_cell.angle_alpha   90.00
_cell.angle_beta   90.00
_cell.angle_gamma   90.00
#
_symmetry.space_group_name_H-M   'P 1'
#
loop_
_entity.id
_entity.type
_entity.pdbx_description
1 polymer ?
#
loop_
_entity_poly.entity_id
_entity_poly.type
_entity_poly.pdbx_seq_one_letter_code
_entity_poly.pdbx_strand_id
1 'polypeptide(L)'
;MTVKIGCIVEGESEVATVPLLIRRIAANLYPELPIVVPPPIRRPRNKVVKENELERAVELAARKISGQGAIFIILDSDGDCPAELGPALLHRTSQAHSDLPIAVVIAKNEFEAWFLAAAESLRGRRGLKNDIHPPNDPESVRDAKGWLDRRMENNESYSETTDQPALAALFDIEQARQADSFDKCYRDIVRLLGELQDSTEV
;
A
#
# COMPACT_ATOMS: atom_id res chain seq x y z
N MET A 1 14.46 13.46 15.08
CA MET A 1 13.69 14.24 14.08
C MET A 1 12.51 13.37 13.62
N THR A 2 11.36 13.94 13.28
CA THR A 2 10.18 13.16 12.86
C THR A 2 10.19 12.97 11.34
N VAL A 3 10.14 11.73 10.87
CA VAL A 3 10.07 11.40 9.45
C VAL A 3 8.63 11.46 8.96
N LYS A 4 8.40 12.03 7.78
CA LYS A 4 7.07 12.19 7.19
C LYS A 4 6.95 11.44 5.87
N ILE A 5 5.83 10.75 5.66
CA ILE A 5 5.52 10.10 4.38
C ILE A 5 4.15 10.57 3.90
N GLY A 6 4.11 11.32 2.81
CA GLY A 6 2.88 11.74 2.15
C GLY A 6 2.36 10.61 1.26
N CYS A 7 1.11 10.20 1.42
CA CYS A 7 0.55 9.09 0.66
C CYS A 7 -0.46 9.55 -0.39
N ILE A 8 -0.45 8.92 -1.56
CA ILE A 8 -1.49 9.02 -2.59
C ILE A 8 -2.04 7.62 -2.81
N VAL A 9 -3.37 7.48 -2.72
CA VAL A 9 -4.06 6.18 -2.77
C VAL A 9 -5.26 6.26 -3.70
N GLU A 10 -5.72 5.11 -4.20
CA GLU A 10 -6.83 5.03 -5.13
C GLU A 10 -8.21 5.13 -4.45
N GLY A 11 -8.48 4.22 -3.50
CA GLY A 11 -9.80 4.04 -2.89
C GLY A 11 -9.91 4.63 -1.49
N GLU A 12 -11.07 4.40 -0.86
CA GLU A 12 -11.40 4.92 0.47
C GLU A 12 -10.75 4.09 1.59
N SER A 13 -10.77 2.77 1.46
CA SER A 13 -10.18 1.84 2.43
C SER A 13 -8.69 2.07 2.57
N GLU A 14 -7.97 2.32 1.48
CA GLU A 14 -6.52 2.55 1.48
C GLU A 14 -6.11 3.80 2.28
N VAL A 15 -7.02 4.77 2.43
CA VAL A 15 -6.79 5.98 3.25
C VAL A 15 -6.50 5.60 4.70
N ALA A 16 -7.13 4.54 5.20
CA ALA A 16 -6.86 4.00 6.53
C ALA A 16 -5.77 2.92 6.52
N THR A 17 -5.78 2.05 5.48
CA THR A 17 -4.91 0.88 5.38
C THR A 17 -3.43 1.22 5.16
N VAL A 18 -3.13 2.10 4.20
CA VAL A 18 -1.75 2.37 3.78
C VAL A 18 -0.92 3.05 4.88
N PRO A 19 -1.42 4.08 5.59
CA PRO A 19 -0.70 4.64 6.74
C PRO A 19 -0.43 3.63 7.84
N LEU A 20 -1.33 2.68 8.06
CA LEU A 20 -1.15 1.63 9.04
C LEU A 20 -0.02 0.68 8.63
N LEU A 21 -0.01 0.22 7.38
CA LEU A 21 1.05 -0.67 6.86
C LEU A 21 2.44 -0.05 6.94
N ILE A 22 2.58 1.21 6.51
CA ILE A 22 3.86 1.93 6.59
C ILE A 22 4.36 1.97 8.03
N ARG A 23 3.48 2.27 8.99
CA ARG A 23 3.85 2.28 10.41
C ARG A 23 4.20 0.89 10.95
N ARG A 24 3.51 -0.17 10.53
CA ARG A 24 3.84 -1.56 10.92
C ARG A 24 5.24 -1.95 10.43
N ILE A 25 5.55 -1.67 9.16
CA ILE A 25 6.86 -1.96 8.58
C ILE A 25 7.95 -1.13 9.29
N ALA A 26 7.70 0.17 9.49
CA ALA A 26 8.64 1.04 10.19
C ALA A 26 8.89 0.59 11.64
N ALA A 27 7.85 0.22 12.38
CA ALA A 27 8.00 -0.24 13.77
C ALA A 27 8.85 -1.51 13.89
N ASN A 28 8.85 -2.37 12.86
CA ASN A 28 9.68 -3.57 12.85
C ASN A 28 11.17 -3.28 12.54
N LEU A 29 11.45 -2.28 11.71
CA LEU A 29 12.81 -1.97 11.24
C LEU A 29 13.49 -0.88 12.08
N TYR A 30 12.73 0.15 12.44
CA TYR A 30 13.21 1.36 13.13
C TYR A 30 12.25 1.71 14.28
N PRO A 31 12.22 0.93 15.38
CA PRO A 31 11.25 1.11 16.47
C PRO A 31 11.28 2.51 17.11
N GLU A 32 12.45 3.14 17.12
CA GLU A 32 12.68 4.45 17.74
C GLU A 32 12.43 5.63 16.78
N LEU A 33 12.17 5.36 15.49
CA LEU A 33 11.99 6.40 14.48
C LEU A 33 10.54 6.91 14.51
N PRO A 34 10.29 8.19 14.88
CA PRO A 34 8.94 8.73 14.87
C PRO A 34 8.49 8.94 13.43
N ILE A 35 7.53 8.12 12.97
CA ILE A 35 6.92 8.24 11.64
C ILE A 35 5.57 8.95 11.72
N VAL A 36 5.42 10.00 10.91
CA VAL A 36 4.16 10.69 10.66
C VAL A 36 3.72 10.43 9.23
N VAL A 37 2.56 9.80 9.07
CA VAL A 37 1.88 9.67 7.78
C VAL A 37 0.65 10.57 7.82
N PRO A 38 0.67 11.77 7.20
CA PRO A 38 -0.51 12.63 7.12
C PRO A 38 -1.66 11.94 6.38
N PRO A 39 -2.92 12.41 6.53
CA PRO A 39 -4.06 11.81 5.82
C PRO A 39 -3.78 11.68 4.31
N PRO A 40 -3.86 10.45 3.75
CA PRO A 40 -3.60 10.22 2.34
C PRO A 40 -4.46 11.08 1.41
N ILE A 41 -3.93 11.37 0.23
CA ILE A 41 -4.68 12.02 -0.84
C ILE A 41 -5.31 10.91 -1.68
N ARG A 42 -6.64 10.79 -1.62
CA ARG A 42 -7.38 9.88 -2.49
C ARG A 42 -7.52 10.44 -3.90
N ARG A 43 -7.10 9.70 -4.90
CA ARG A 43 -7.31 10.00 -6.33
C ARG A 43 -7.74 8.73 -7.06
N PRO A 44 -8.98 8.69 -7.57
CA PRO A 44 -9.44 7.55 -8.35
C PRO A 44 -8.53 7.31 -9.56
N ARG A 45 -8.32 6.04 -9.94
CA ARG A 45 -7.42 5.66 -11.05
C ARG A 45 -7.65 6.45 -12.32
N ASN A 46 -8.90 6.62 -12.73
CA ASN A 46 -9.27 7.33 -13.95
C ASN A 46 -8.80 8.80 -13.99
N LYS A 47 -8.40 9.37 -12.85
CA LYS A 47 -7.74 10.66 -12.74
C LYS A 47 -6.22 10.49 -12.71
N VAL A 48 -5.69 9.56 -11.93
CA VAL A 48 -4.24 9.35 -11.78
C VAL A 48 -3.54 9.07 -13.10
N VAL A 49 -4.14 8.31 -13.99
CA VAL A 49 -3.55 8.00 -15.30
C VAL A 49 -3.50 9.22 -16.24
N LYS A 50 -4.31 10.26 -16.00
CA LYS A 50 -4.34 11.47 -16.84
C LYS A 50 -3.14 12.35 -16.56
N GLU A 51 -2.68 13.04 -17.60
CA GLU A 51 -1.63 14.05 -17.47
C GLU A 51 -2.03 15.16 -16.49
N ASN A 52 -1.05 15.63 -15.72
CA ASN A 52 -1.15 16.69 -14.70
C ASN A 52 -1.98 16.38 -13.46
N GLU A 53 -2.83 15.35 -13.46
CA GLU A 53 -3.66 15.03 -12.29
C GLU A 53 -2.85 14.34 -11.18
N LEU A 54 -1.95 13.42 -11.52
CA LEU A 54 -1.05 12.78 -10.57
C LEU A 54 -0.01 13.78 -10.05
N GLU A 55 0.55 14.60 -10.92
CA GLU A 55 1.56 15.61 -10.60
C GLU A 55 0.99 16.64 -9.60
N ARG A 56 -0.27 17.07 -9.79
CA ARG A 56 -0.99 17.89 -8.79
C ARG A 56 -1.15 17.17 -7.45
N ALA A 57 -1.43 15.87 -7.46
CA ALA A 57 -1.55 15.09 -6.23
C ALA A 57 -0.20 14.96 -5.49
N VAL A 58 0.90 14.81 -6.23
CA VAL A 58 2.28 14.82 -5.70
C VAL A 58 2.60 16.16 -5.06
N GLU A 59 2.31 17.28 -5.73
CA GLU A 59 2.47 18.63 -5.16
C GLU A 59 1.67 18.81 -3.86
N LEU A 60 0.41 18.34 -3.83
CA LEU A 60 -0.42 18.37 -2.63
C LEU A 60 0.18 17.50 -1.50
N ALA A 61 0.76 16.33 -1.84
CA ALA A 61 1.41 15.44 -0.88
C ALA A 61 2.69 16.07 -0.31
N ALA A 62 3.52 16.68 -1.17
CA ALA A 62 4.73 17.41 -0.77
C ALA A 62 4.40 18.54 0.20
N ARG A 63 3.33 19.31 -0.06
CA ARG A 63 2.86 20.36 0.87
C ARG A 63 2.43 19.81 2.22
N LYS A 64 1.73 18.67 2.25
CA LYS A 64 1.30 18.01 3.50
C LYS A 64 2.46 17.57 4.39
N ILE A 65 3.61 17.24 3.79
CA ILE A 65 4.83 16.92 4.52
C ILE A 65 5.75 18.14 4.74
N SER A 66 5.31 19.34 4.33
CA SER A 66 6.08 20.58 4.43
C SER A 66 7.36 20.58 3.58
N GLY A 67 7.37 19.85 2.46
CA GLY A 67 8.52 19.73 1.57
C GLY A 67 9.68 18.90 2.14
N GLN A 68 9.47 18.17 3.24
CA GLN A 68 10.48 17.31 3.86
C GLN A 68 9.88 15.93 4.19
N GLY A 69 10.53 14.87 3.72
CA GLY A 69 10.06 13.50 3.87
C GLY A 69 10.07 12.76 2.53
N ALA A 70 9.15 11.81 2.36
CA ALA A 70 8.99 11.07 1.11
C ALA A 70 7.54 11.03 0.66
N ILE A 71 7.33 10.63 -0.61
CA ILE A 71 6.01 10.41 -1.19
C ILE A 71 5.85 8.93 -1.53
N PHE A 72 4.77 8.32 -1.06
CA PHE A 72 4.40 6.94 -1.37
C PHE A 72 3.08 6.91 -2.15
N ILE A 73 3.08 6.26 -3.29
CA ILE A 73 1.93 6.17 -4.19
C ILE A 73 1.59 4.71 -4.39
N ILE A 74 0.32 4.37 -4.21
CA ILE A 74 -0.18 3.02 -4.46
C ILE A 74 -1.52 3.05 -5.19
N LEU A 75 -1.64 2.19 -6.19
CA LEU A 75 -2.82 1.99 -7.02
C LEU A 75 -2.99 0.50 -7.28
N ASP A 76 -4.20 0.08 -7.61
CA ASP A 76 -4.40 -1.27 -8.13
C ASP A 76 -3.94 -1.33 -9.59
N SER A 77 -3.80 -2.54 -10.16
CA SER A 77 -3.39 -2.69 -11.55
C SER A 77 -4.59 -2.79 -12.49
N ASP A 78 -5.76 -3.26 -12.04
CA ASP A 78 -6.99 -3.44 -12.85
C ASP A 78 -6.74 -4.05 -14.25
N GLY A 79 -5.78 -4.96 -14.36
CA GLY A 79 -5.40 -5.60 -15.63
C GLY A 79 -4.23 -4.95 -16.39
N ASP A 80 -3.82 -3.72 -16.05
CA ASP A 80 -2.56 -3.15 -16.56
C ASP A 80 -1.35 -3.93 -16.00
N CYS A 81 -0.24 -3.90 -16.73
CA CYS A 81 1.01 -4.53 -16.30
C CYS A 81 1.70 -3.67 -15.23
N PRO A 82 1.87 -4.14 -13.97
CA PRO A 82 2.55 -3.37 -12.92
C PRO A 82 3.98 -2.95 -13.28
N ALA A 83 4.70 -3.79 -14.03
CA ALA A 83 6.07 -3.55 -14.45
C ALA A 83 6.20 -2.47 -15.53
N GLU A 84 5.11 -2.10 -16.20
CA GLU A 84 5.08 -1.01 -17.17
C GLU A 84 4.48 0.26 -16.55
N LEU A 85 3.32 0.12 -15.90
CA LEU A 85 2.59 1.25 -15.31
C LEU A 85 3.38 1.89 -14.15
N GLY A 86 3.95 1.08 -13.25
CA GLY A 86 4.69 1.56 -12.09
C GLY A 86 5.87 2.47 -12.47
N PRO A 87 6.81 2.02 -13.31
CA PRO A 87 7.92 2.84 -13.78
C PRO A 87 7.48 4.09 -14.56
N ALA A 88 6.43 3.99 -15.39
CA ALA A 88 5.91 5.13 -16.14
C ALA A 88 5.36 6.23 -15.21
N LEU A 89 4.60 5.85 -14.19
CA LEU A 89 4.09 6.80 -13.19
C LEU A 89 5.22 7.34 -12.31
N LEU A 90 6.18 6.51 -11.89
CA LEU A 90 7.35 6.95 -11.13
C LEU A 90 8.11 8.03 -11.91
N HIS A 91 8.45 7.76 -13.18
CA HIS A 91 9.14 8.72 -14.04
C HIS A 91 8.40 10.06 -14.09
N ARG A 92 7.08 10.05 -14.33
CA ARG A 92 6.25 11.26 -14.34
C ARG A 92 6.30 12.02 -13.01
N THR A 93 6.14 11.32 -11.90
CA THR A 93 6.14 11.95 -10.57
C THR A 93 7.49 12.53 -10.18
N SER A 94 8.59 11.87 -10.54
CA SER A 94 9.95 12.36 -10.29
C SER A 94 10.30 13.58 -11.14
N GLN A 95 9.68 13.77 -12.31
CA GLN A 95 9.81 15.03 -13.06
C GLN A 95 9.07 16.19 -12.38
N ALA A 96 7.97 15.91 -11.67
CA ALA A 96 7.22 16.93 -10.94
C ALA A 96 7.89 17.34 -9.61
N HIS A 97 8.53 16.39 -8.91
CA HIS A 97 9.28 16.61 -7.68
C HIS A 97 10.55 15.75 -7.68
N SER A 98 11.68 16.35 -8.01
CA SER A 98 13.00 15.68 -8.08
C SER A 98 13.79 15.77 -6.78
N ASP A 99 13.33 16.60 -5.85
CA ASP A 99 13.93 16.91 -4.55
C ASP A 99 13.45 15.98 -3.42
N LEU A 100 12.43 15.17 -3.67
CA LEU A 100 11.87 14.24 -2.69
C LEU A 100 12.01 12.78 -3.16
N PRO A 101 12.35 11.85 -2.25
CA PRO A 101 12.18 10.43 -2.50
C PRO A 101 10.72 10.09 -2.83
N ILE A 102 10.52 9.39 -3.95
CA ILE A 102 9.19 8.92 -4.38
C ILE A 102 9.23 7.41 -4.59
N ALA A 103 8.18 6.72 -4.17
CA ALA A 103 7.89 5.34 -4.54
C ALA A 103 6.51 5.21 -5.16
N VAL A 104 6.41 4.41 -6.22
CA VAL A 104 5.14 4.06 -6.86
C VAL A 104 4.99 2.55 -6.87
N VAL A 105 3.91 2.06 -6.27
CA VAL A 105 3.56 0.65 -6.18
C VAL A 105 2.25 0.42 -6.92
N ILE A 106 2.21 -0.66 -7.70
CA ILE A 106 1.00 -1.09 -8.39
C ILE A 106 0.66 -2.47 -7.84
N ALA A 107 -0.41 -2.57 -7.05
CA ALA A 107 -0.91 -3.84 -6.53
C ALA A 107 -1.49 -4.67 -7.69
N LYS A 108 -1.05 -5.92 -7.85
CA LYS A 108 -1.46 -6.73 -9.02
C LYS A 108 -2.94 -7.13 -8.88
N ASN A 109 -3.73 -6.77 -9.88
CA ASN A 109 -5.18 -6.91 -9.91
C ASN A 109 -5.90 -6.08 -8.83
N GLU A 110 -5.83 -6.50 -7.56
CA GLU A 110 -6.49 -5.85 -6.42
C GLU A 110 -5.57 -5.87 -5.19
N PHE A 111 -5.62 -4.84 -4.35
CA PHE A 111 -4.93 -4.78 -3.07
C PHE A 111 -5.19 -6.04 -2.20
N GLU A 112 -6.43 -6.54 -2.22
CA GLU A 112 -6.85 -7.73 -1.47
C GLU A 112 -6.02 -8.99 -1.77
N ALA A 113 -5.35 -9.07 -2.92
CA ALA A 113 -4.46 -10.19 -3.25
C ALA A 113 -3.35 -10.39 -2.20
N TRP A 114 -2.97 -9.33 -1.47
CA TRP A 114 -1.99 -9.41 -0.39
C TRP A 114 -2.54 -10.17 0.83
N PHE A 115 -3.84 -10.06 1.09
CA PHE A 115 -4.51 -10.86 2.13
C PHE A 115 -4.70 -12.31 1.71
N LEU A 116 -4.90 -12.57 0.41
CA LEU A 116 -4.90 -13.93 -0.13
C LEU A 116 -3.56 -14.61 0.12
N ALA A 117 -2.45 -13.92 -0.12
CA ALA A 117 -1.11 -14.44 0.16
C ALA A 117 -0.89 -14.71 1.65
N ALA A 118 -1.37 -13.82 2.51
CA ALA A 118 -1.26 -13.96 3.96
C ALA A 118 -2.42 -14.71 4.63
N ALA A 119 -3.24 -15.44 3.86
CA ALA A 119 -4.51 -15.95 4.34
C ALA A 119 -4.38 -16.85 5.59
N GLU A 120 -3.31 -17.64 5.69
CA GLU A 120 -3.12 -18.52 6.86
C GLU A 120 -2.93 -17.74 8.16
N SER A 121 -2.23 -16.60 8.12
CA SER A 121 -2.08 -15.70 9.27
C SER A 121 -3.39 -15.04 9.70
N LEU A 122 -4.39 -15.02 8.81
CA LEU A 122 -5.68 -14.36 9.00
C LEU A 122 -6.81 -15.31 9.40
N ARG A 123 -6.52 -16.60 9.63
CA ARG A 123 -7.49 -17.60 10.12
C ARG A 123 -8.25 -17.10 11.36
N GLY A 124 -9.58 -17.15 11.32
CA GLY A 124 -10.45 -16.75 12.43
C GLY A 124 -10.47 -15.24 12.71
N ARG A 125 -9.83 -14.41 11.87
CA ARG A 125 -9.80 -12.95 12.04
C ARG A 125 -10.88 -12.33 11.16
N ARG A 126 -11.60 -11.34 11.72
CA ARG A 126 -12.59 -10.55 10.97
C ARG A 126 -13.61 -11.42 10.22
N GLY A 127 -14.04 -12.54 10.82
CA GLY A 127 -15.01 -13.44 10.22
C GLY A 127 -14.42 -14.43 9.18
N LEU A 128 -13.12 -14.39 8.87
CA LEU A 128 -12.49 -15.37 7.98
C LEU A 128 -12.46 -16.76 8.61
N LYS A 129 -12.74 -17.78 7.78
CA LYS A 129 -12.70 -19.19 8.16
C LYS A 129 -11.39 -19.60 8.83
N ASN A 130 -11.49 -20.50 9.81
CA ASN A 130 -10.31 -21.02 10.51
C ASN A 130 -9.46 -21.99 9.67
N ASP A 131 -10.03 -22.56 8.60
CA ASP A 131 -9.37 -23.49 7.68
C ASP A 131 -8.99 -22.84 6.34
N ILE A 132 -8.93 -21.50 6.29
CA ILE A 132 -8.53 -20.79 5.08
C ILE A 132 -7.07 -21.13 4.71
N HIS A 133 -6.84 -21.31 3.41
CA HIS A 133 -5.52 -21.49 2.81
C HIS A 133 -5.35 -20.51 1.64
N PRO A 134 -4.13 -19.99 1.41
CA PRO A 134 -3.84 -19.17 0.26
C PRO A 134 -4.06 -19.97 -1.03
N PRO A 135 -4.50 -19.32 -2.12
CA PRO A 135 -4.41 -19.94 -3.44
C PRO A 135 -2.92 -20.11 -3.84
N ASN A 136 -2.64 -21.00 -4.80
CA ASN A 136 -1.26 -21.24 -5.27
C ASN A 136 -0.60 -19.97 -5.81
N ASP A 137 -1.37 -19.11 -6.49
CA ASP A 137 -0.93 -17.82 -7.00
C ASP A 137 -1.98 -16.75 -6.60
N PRO A 138 -1.78 -16.07 -5.45
CA PRO A 138 -2.68 -15.05 -4.93
C PRO A 138 -2.96 -13.91 -5.91
N GLU A 139 -1.95 -13.44 -6.61
CA GLU A 139 -2.06 -12.30 -7.52
C GLU A 139 -2.68 -12.68 -8.86
N SER A 140 -2.79 -13.96 -9.21
CA SER A 140 -3.58 -14.42 -10.38
C SER A 140 -5.09 -14.41 -10.15
N VAL A 141 -5.55 -14.31 -8.90
CA VAL A 141 -6.98 -14.30 -8.58
C VAL A 141 -7.58 -12.97 -9.00
N ARG A 142 -8.43 -12.99 -10.03
CA ARG A 142 -9.04 -11.77 -10.61
C ARG A 142 -10.04 -11.05 -9.69
N ASP A 143 -10.75 -11.81 -8.85
CA ASP A 143 -11.77 -11.32 -7.91
C ASP A 143 -11.32 -11.71 -6.50
N ALA A 144 -10.35 -10.97 -5.96
CA ALA A 144 -9.76 -11.24 -4.65
C ALA A 144 -10.75 -10.88 -3.53
N LYS A 145 -11.52 -9.80 -3.71
CA LYS A 145 -12.63 -9.42 -2.82
C LYS A 145 -13.67 -10.54 -2.70
N GLY A 146 -14.18 -11.04 -3.83
CA GLY A 146 -15.12 -12.17 -3.80
C GLY A 146 -14.49 -13.47 -3.33
N TRP A 147 -13.17 -13.65 -3.49
CA TRP A 147 -12.46 -14.78 -2.88
C TRP A 147 -12.48 -14.73 -1.35
N LEU A 148 -12.31 -13.55 -0.75
CA LEU A 148 -12.42 -13.32 0.69
C LEU A 148 -13.87 -13.50 1.15
N ASP A 149 -14.83 -12.93 0.44
CA ASP A 149 -16.26 -12.99 0.75
C ASP A 149 -16.77 -14.44 0.88
N ARG A 150 -16.40 -15.32 -0.06
CA ARG A 150 -16.75 -16.77 -0.01
C ARG A 150 -16.12 -17.53 1.18
N ARG A 151 -15.20 -16.90 1.90
CA ARG A 151 -14.45 -17.46 3.04
C ARG A 151 -14.75 -16.76 4.35
N MET A 152 -15.76 -15.90 4.37
CA MET A 152 -16.36 -15.42 5.61
C MET A 152 -17.24 -16.52 6.23
N GLU A 153 -17.36 -16.50 7.56
CA GLU A 153 -18.27 -17.35 8.34
C GLU A 153 -19.53 -16.56 8.75
N ASN A 154 -20.50 -17.24 9.38
CA ASN A 154 -21.67 -16.61 10.02
C ASN A 154 -22.56 -15.73 9.12
N ASN A 155 -22.58 -15.99 7.80
CA ASN A 155 -23.26 -15.16 6.79
C ASN A 155 -22.77 -13.69 6.77
N GLU A 156 -21.55 -13.44 7.23
CA GLU A 156 -20.90 -12.15 7.04
C GLU A 156 -20.37 -12.04 5.61
N SER A 157 -20.19 -10.80 5.14
CA SER A 157 -19.59 -10.48 3.86
C SER A 157 -18.34 -9.64 4.08
N TYR A 158 -17.37 -9.78 3.17
CA TYR A 158 -16.17 -8.94 3.22
C TYR A 158 -16.53 -7.48 2.97
N SER A 159 -16.18 -6.61 3.90
CA SER A 159 -16.42 -5.18 3.83
C SER A 159 -15.09 -4.43 3.69
N GLU A 160 -14.73 -4.08 2.47
CA GLU A 160 -13.46 -3.41 2.13
C GLU A 160 -13.12 -2.22 3.07
N THR A 161 -14.08 -1.32 3.33
CA THR A 161 -13.85 -0.13 4.17
C THR A 161 -13.56 -0.44 5.65
N THR A 162 -13.97 -1.61 6.14
CA THR A 162 -13.79 -1.99 7.56
C THR A 162 -12.77 -3.11 7.74
N ASP A 163 -12.76 -4.10 6.86
CA ASP A 163 -11.91 -5.28 6.92
C ASP A 163 -10.53 -5.03 6.33
N GLN A 164 -10.39 -4.28 5.23
CA GLN A 164 -9.08 -4.01 4.63
C GLN A 164 -8.09 -3.41 5.65
N PRO A 165 -8.41 -2.33 6.39
CA PRO A 165 -7.48 -1.81 7.40
C PRO A 165 -7.29 -2.77 8.59
N ALA A 166 -8.32 -3.52 8.98
CA ALA A 166 -8.23 -4.44 10.11
C ALA A 166 -7.38 -5.68 9.79
N LEU A 167 -7.52 -6.25 8.59
CA LEU A 167 -6.67 -7.35 8.11
C LEU A 167 -5.25 -6.86 7.88
N ALA A 168 -5.07 -5.64 7.34
CA ALA A 168 -3.76 -5.01 7.22
C ALA A 168 -3.06 -4.75 8.54
N ALA A 169 -3.81 -4.65 9.65
CA ALA A 169 -3.22 -4.56 10.99
C ALA A 169 -2.66 -5.89 11.48
N LEU A 170 -3.15 -7.01 10.93
CA LEU A 170 -3.00 -8.34 11.51
C LEU A 170 -2.16 -9.29 10.67
N PHE A 171 -2.20 -9.19 9.33
CA PHE A 171 -1.56 -10.18 8.48
C PHE A 171 -0.05 -10.28 8.76
N ASP A 172 0.49 -11.47 8.59
CA ASP A 172 1.93 -11.73 8.64
C ASP A 172 2.64 -11.16 7.41
N ILE A 173 3.62 -10.28 7.64
CA ILE A 173 4.30 -9.55 6.56
C ILE A 173 5.05 -10.51 5.63
N GLU A 174 5.70 -11.55 6.16
CA GLU A 174 6.50 -12.47 5.35
C GLU A 174 5.61 -13.40 4.50
N GLN A 175 4.43 -13.78 5.00
CA GLN A 175 3.42 -14.46 4.18
C GLN A 175 2.88 -13.54 3.08
N ALA A 176 2.57 -12.27 3.39
CA ALA A 176 2.11 -11.32 2.39
C ALA A 176 3.18 -11.08 1.29
N ARG A 177 4.47 -11.15 1.63
CA ARG A 177 5.59 -11.02 0.68
C ARG A 177 5.70 -12.16 -0.33
N GLN A 178 4.90 -13.21 -0.22
CA GLN A 178 4.73 -14.18 -1.30
C GLN A 178 3.96 -13.60 -2.51
N ALA A 179 3.28 -12.46 -2.35
CA ALA A 179 2.74 -11.67 -3.44
C ALA A 179 3.79 -10.68 -3.95
N ASP A 180 4.15 -10.75 -5.23
CA ASP A 180 5.24 -9.96 -5.82
C ASP A 180 5.00 -8.45 -5.70
N SER A 181 3.75 -7.99 -5.88
CA SER A 181 3.43 -6.56 -5.73
C SER A 181 3.50 -6.10 -4.27
N PHE A 182 3.23 -6.97 -3.30
CA PHE A 182 3.46 -6.65 -1.89
C PHE A 182 4.95 -6.69 -1.52
N ASP A 183 5.73 -7.65 -2.04
CA ASP A 183 7.18 -7.65 -1.80
C ASP A 183 7.83 -6.37 -2.36
N LYS A 184 7.39 -5.91 -3.53
CA LYS A 184 7.76 -4.59 -4.06
C LYS A 184 7.34 -3.45 -3.12
N CYS A 185 6.10 -3.47 -2.63
CA CYS A 185 5.59 -2.49 -1.67
C CYS A 185 6.48 -2.41 -0.42
N TYR A 186 6.77 -3.56 0.17
CA TYR A 186 7.64 -3.69 1.33
C TYR A 186 9.02 -3.10 1.04
N ARG A 187 9.70 -3.54 -0.02
CA ARG A 187 11.03 -3.06 -0.39
C ARG A 187 11.08 -1.55 -0.63
N ASP A 188 10.06 -0.99 -1.27
CA ASP A 188 9.97 0.45 -1.50
C ASP A 188 9.77 1.23 -0.20
N ILE A 189 8.92 0.75 0.71
CA ILE A 189 8.76 1.36 2.03
C ILE A 189 10.07 1.29 2.81
N VAL A 190 10.75 0.13 2.83
CA VAL A 190 12.06 -0.01 3.49
C VAL A 190 13.08 0.97 2.91
N ARG A 191 13.16 1.08 1.58
CA ARG A 191 14.05 2.01 0.91
C ARG A 191 13.77 3.46 1.32
N LEU A 192 12.52 3.90 1.25
CA LEU A 192 12.15 5.25 1.66
C LEU A 192 12.50 5.51 3.13
N LEU A 193 12.24 4.56 4.03
CA LEU A 193 12.57 4.71 5.44
C LEU A 193 14.08 4.81 5.68
N GLY A 194 14.89 4.02 4.98
CA GLY A 194 16.35 4.09 5.04
C GLY A 194 16.90 5.44 4.57
N GLU A 195 16.45 5.92 3.40
CA GLU A 195 16.86 7.23 2.87
C GLU A 195 16.50 8.38 3.84
N LEU A 196 15.35 8.28 4.51
CA LEU A 196 14.90 9.27 5.48
C LEU A 196 15.63 9.16 6.82
N GLN A 197 16.04 7.97 7.25
CA GLN A 197 16.86 7.81 8.45
C GLN A 197 18.26 8.38 8.22
N ASP A 198 18.92 8.03 7.11
CA ASP A 198 20.27 8.50 6.79
C ASP A 198 20.32 10.04 6.74
N SER A 199 19.26 10.65 6.18
CA SER A 199 19.09 12.10 6.14
C SER A 199 18.89 12.77 7.51
N THR A 200 18.62 11.99 8.57
CA THR A 200 18.47 12.50 9.95
C THR A 200 19.73 12.37 10.80
N GLU A 201 20.71 11.57 10.36
CA GLU A 201 21.99 11.38 11.05
C GLU A 201 23.06 12.40 10.62
N VAL A 202 22.80 13.17 9.55
CA VAL A 202 23.62 14.27 9.04
C VAL A 202 23.18 15.61 9.62
#